data_AF-A0A0S8F6Y6-F1
#
_entry.id   AF-A0A0S8F6Y6-F1
#
_cell.length_a   1.000
_cell.length_b   1.000
_cell.length_c   1.000
_cell.angle_alpha   90.00
_cell.angle_beta   90.00
_cell.angle_gamma   90.00
#
_symmetry.space_group_name_H-M   'P 1'
#
loop_
_entity.id
_entity.type
_entity.pdbx_description
1 polymer ?
#
loop_
_entity_poly.entity_id
_entity_poly.type
_entity_poly.pdbx_seq_one_letter_code
_entity_poly.pdbx_strand_id
1 'polypeptide(L)'
;MLRSHAVSDCQRCNHLLAGGNRSLLCCGVARTVPLLTTFLFLLGLAAIGMPGTSGFPAEFLILMSVLEVHTEAGMAALGTMALGAAYFLRLYCSSFLGPVTNNVVAESQDLNRREMFLLVLVSAPVFFRSIPPNSLHCAVYADMVTYSRSSFDYVQQVTTLLRR
;
A
#
# COMPACT_ATOMS: atom_id res chain seq x y z
N MET A 1 16.21 20.57 2.83
CA MET A 1 15.46 21.09 4.00
C MET A 1 14.11 20.41 4.25
N LEU A 2 13.42 19.81 3.26
CA LEU A 2 12.16 19.08 3.50
C LEU A 2 12.31 17.71 4.21
N ARG A 3 13.52 17.15 4.23
CA ARG A 3 13.82 15.85 4.85
C ARG A 3 13.85 15.89 6.38
N SER A 4 14.08 17.05 6.99
CA SER A 4 14.22 17.18 8.44
C SER A 4 12.87 17.31 9.16
N HIS A 5 11.85 17.91 8.54
CA HIS A 5 10.55 18.13 9.19
C HIS A 5 9.74 16.83 9.36
N ALA A 6 9.66 15.99 8.33
CA ALA A 6 8.94 14.71 8.43
C ALA A 6 9.60 13.73 9.43
N VAL A 7 10.94 13.75 9.52
CA VAL A 7 11.69 12.94 10.48
C VAL A 7 11.52 13.48 11.90
N SER A 8 11.50 14.81 12.09
CA SER A 8 11.29 15.41 13.42
C SER A 8 9.90 15.15 13.99
N ASP A 9 8.85 15.13 13.16
CA ASP A 9 7.48 14.83 13.62
C ASP A 9 7.31 13.35 13.99
N CYS A 10 8.01 12.46 13.29
CA CYS A 10 8.05 11.05 13.63
C CYS A 10 8.78 10.79 14.95
N GLN A 11 9.90 11.46 15.20
CA GLN A 11 10.60 11.42 16.50
C GLN A 11 9.74 11.96 17.66
N ARG A 12 8.88 12.95 17.39
CA ARG A 12 8.02 13.58 18.40
C ARG A 12 6.92 12.64 18.89
N CYS A 13 6.37 11.77 18.03
CA CYS A 13 5.41 10.74 18.43
C CYS A 13 6.04 9.58 19.22
N ASN A 14 7.31 9.25 18.98
CA ASN A 14 8.00 8.21 19.74
C ASN A 14 8.17 8.59 21.22
N HIS A 15 8.45 9.86 21.50
CA HIS A 15 8.61 10.38 22.86
C HIS A 15 7.31 10.32 23.70
N LEU A 16 6.13 10.30 23.06
CA LEU A 16 4.82 10.17 23.74
C LEU A 16 4.43 8.71 24.04
N LEU A 17 5.04 7.73 23.37
CA LEU A 17 4.77 6.29 23.54
C LEU A 17 5.81 5.56 24.41
N ALA A 18 6.84 6.28 24.90
CA ALA A 18 7.97 5.75 25.67
C ALA A 18 7.66 5.44 27.16
N GLY A 19 6.39 5.51 27.58
CA GLY A 19 5.96 5.29 28.97
C GLY A 19 5.67 3.83 29.38
N GLY A 20 6.05 2.83 28.57
CA GLY A 20 5.76 1.42 28.90
C GLY A 20 6.80 0.43 28.35
N ASN A 21 6.91 -0.74 29.01
CA ASN A 21 7.82 -1.84 28.69
C ASN A 21 7.58 -2.45 27.29
N ARG A 22 8.01 -1.77 26.23
CA ARG A 22 7.81 -2.21 24.84
C ARG A 22 9.12 -2.19 24.05
N SER A 23 9.82 -3.31 24.11
CA SER A 23 10.96 -3.69 23.26
C SER A 23 10.61 -3.87 21.77
N LEU A 24 9.43 -3.41 21.32
CA LEU A 24 8.79 -3.79 20.04
C LEU A 24 8.67 -2.65 19.02
N LEU A 25 8.98 -1.40 19.39
CA LEU A 25 9.16 -0.31 18.42
C LEU A 25 10.65 -0.25 18.06
N CYS A 26 11.08 -1.07 17.10
CA CYS A 26 12.45 -1.06 16.59
C CYS A 26 12.67 0.18 15.72
N CYS A 27 12.78 1.37 16.29
CA CYS A 27 13.12 2.58 15.55
C CYS A 27 14.52 2.44 14.90
N GLY A 28 14.65 2.84 13.63
CA GLY A 28 15.95 3.04 12.95
C GLY A 28 16.51 1.86 12.17
N VAL A 29 15.72 0.82 11.94
CA VAL A 29 16.06 -0.36 11.12
C VAL A 29 16.48 0.00 9.69
N ALA A 30 15.98 1.12 9.14
CA ALA A 30 16.33 1.58 7.79
C ALA A 30 17.83 1.86 7.59
N ARG A 31 18.58 2.13 8.67
CA ARG A 31 20.03 2.42 8.59
C ARG A 31 20.88 1.16 8.51
N THR A 32 20.41 0.05 9.06
CA THR A 32 21.18 -1.20 9.16
C THR A 32 20.83 -2.17 8.04
N VAL A 33 19.56 -2.22 7.63
CA VAL A 33 19.06 -3.08 6.53
C VAL A 33 18.29 -2.27 5.46
N PRO A 34 18.99 -1.41 4.70
CA PRO A 34 18.35 -0.48 3.77
C PRO A 34 17.63 -1.16 2.59
N LEU A 35 18.16 -2.26 2.06
CA LEU A 35 17.54 -2.96 0.93
C LEU A 35 16.21 -3.61 1.34
N LEU A 36 16.21 -4.35 2.45
CA LEU A 36 14.99 -4.95 2.99
C LEU A 36 13.92 -3.89 3.26
N THR A 37 14.32 -2.80 3.90
CA THR A 37 13.41 -1.70 4.24
C THR A 37 12.81 -1.05 2.99
N THR A 38 13.59 -0.90 1.93
CA THR A 38 13.13 -0.33 0.65
C THR A 38 12.13 -1.23 -0.04
N PHE A 39 12.40 -2.53 -0.15
CA PHE A 39 11.45 -3.47 -0.75
C PHE A 39 10.17 -3.61 0.07
N LEU A 40 10.26 -3.66 1.39
CA LEU A 40 9.10 -3.70 2.28
C LEU A 40 8.22 -2.46 2.09
N PHE A 41 8.84 -1.28 1.98
CA PHE A 41 8.12 -0.05 1.66
C PHE A 41 7.40 -0.13 0.31
N LEU A 42 8.10 -0.63 -0.72
CA LEU A 42 7.56 -0.80 -2.07
C LEU A 42 6.35 -1.76 -2.10
N LEU A 43 6.48 -2.91 -1.43
CA LEU A 43 5.42 -3.91 -1.28
C LEU A 43 4.25 -3.39 -0.43
N GLY A 44 4.53 -2.61 0.62
CA GLY A 44 3.48 -2.00 1.43
C GLY A 44 2.72 -0.89 0.69
N LEU A 45 3.39 -0.11 -0.16
CA LEU A 45 2.72 0.81 -1.09
C LEU A 45 1.86 0.07 -2.11
N ALA A 46 2.32 -1.09 -2.57
CA ALA A 46 1.52 -1.94 -3.44
C ALA A 46 0.26 -2.50 -2.78
N ALA A 47 0.33 -2.81 -1.48
CA ALA A 47 -0.81 -3.32 -0.72
C ALA A 47 -1.93 -2.27 -0.50
N ILE A 48 -1.64 -0.98 -0.67
CA ILE A 48 -2.59 0.13 -0.47
C ILE A 48 -3.14 0.63 -1.82
N GLY A 49 -2.73 -0.01 -2.93
CA GLY A 49 -3.16 0.40 -4.25
C GLY A 49 -2.47 1.68 -4.72
N MET A 50 -1.16 1.85 -4.47
CA MET A 50 -0.44 2.95 -5.10
C MET A 50 -0.55 2.82 -6.64
N PRO A 51 -0.77 3.92 -7.39
CA PRO A 51 -0.72 3.87 -8.85
C PRO A 51 0.62 3.32 -9.33
N GLY A 52 0.57 2.39 -10.29
CA GLY A 52 1.75 1.66 -10.77
C GLY A 52 1.94 0.28 -10.17
N THR A 53 0.99 -0.18 -9.34
CA THR A 53 0.94 -1.55 -8.80
C THR A 53 -0.22 -2.33 -9.43
N SER A 54 -0.12 -3.66 -9.46
CA SER A 54 -1.09 -4.51 -10.15
C SER A 54 -2.48 -4.53 -9.49
N GLY A 55 -2.58 -4.17 -8.21
CA GLY A 55 -3.83 -4.15 -7.44
C GLY A 55 -4.68 -2.89 -7.63
N PHE A 56 -4.03 -1.76 -7.95
CA PHE A 56 -4.71 -0.45 -8.04
C PHE A 56 -5.92 -0.43 -8.99
N PRO A 57 -5.87 -1.00 -10.21
CA PRO A 57 -7.00 -0.91 -11.13
C PRO A 57 -8.25 -1.62 -10.62
N ALA A 58 -8.11 -2.73 -9.90
CA ALA A 58 -9.25 -3.43 -9.30
C ALA A 58 -9.91 -2.60 -8.18
N GLU A 59 -9.10 -2.05 -7.28
CA GLU A 59 -9.58 -1.21 -6.17
C GLU A 59 -10.23 0.08 -6.68
N PHE A 60 -9.67 0.70 -7.71
CA PHE A 60 -10.22 1.90 -8.34
C PHE A 60 -11.55 1.62 -9.07
N LEU A 61 -11.66 0.50 -9.78
CA LEU A 61 -12.91 0.07 -10.44
C LEU A 61 -14.04 -0.17 -9.43
N ILE A 62 -13.73 -0.82 -8.30
CA ILE A 62 -14.72 -1.02 -7.22
C ILE A 62 -15.17 0.32 -6.64
N LEU A 63 -14.25 1.24 -6.41
CA LEU A 63 -14.55 2.56 -5.87
C LEU A 63 -15.47 3.37 -6.81
N MET A 64 -15.17 3.39 -8.11
CA MET A 64 -16.01 4.03 -9.13
C MET A 64 -17.40 3.41 -9.19
N SER A 65 -17.49 2.08 -9.09
CA SER A 65 -18.77 1.36 -9.07
C SER A 65 -19.64 1.77 -7.87
N VAL A 66 -19.08 1.82 -6.66
CA VAL A 66 -19.85 2.22 -5.48
C VAL A 66 -20.30 3.69 -5.55
N LEU A 67 -19.45 4.57 -6.08
CA LEU A 67 -19.77 6.00 -6.27
C LEU A 67 -20.98 6.22 -7.19
N GLU A 68 -21.13 5.41 -8.24
CA GLU A 68 -22.23 5.54 -9.19
C GLU A 68 -23.56 4.96 -8.66
N VAL A 69 -23.53 3.90 -7.83
CA VAL A 69 -24.75 3.30 -7.25
C VAL A 69 -25.20 4.00 -5.95
N HIS A 70 -24.26 4.26 -5.03
CA HIS A 70 -24.52 4.82 -3.72
C HIS A 70 -23.42 5.83 -3.33
N THR A 71 -23.65 7.10 -3.68
CA THR A 71 -22.71 8.21 -3.42
C THR A 71 -22.29 8.31 -1.95
N GLU A 72 -23.21 8.14 -1.00
CA GLU A 72 -22.88 8.21 0.44
C GLU A 72 -21.90 7.12 0.88
N ALA A 73 -22.12 5.88 0.42
CA ALA A 73 -21.24 4.76 0.70
C ALA A 73 -19.89 4.91 -0.04
N GLY A 74 -19.90 5.48 -1.25
CA GLY A 74 -18.70 5.79 -2.02
C GLY A 74 -17.80 6.82 -1.34
N MET A 75 -18.40 7.86 -0.76
CA MET A 75 -17.68 8.87 0.04
C MET A 75 -17.04 8.28 1.31
N ALA A 76 -17.75 7.37 2.00
CA ALA A 76 -17.18 6.65 3.12
C ALA A 76 -16.01 5.75 2.69
N ALA A 77 -16.15 5.02 1.57
CA ALA A 77 -15.09 4.17 1.03
C ALA A 77 -13.83 4.97 0.68
N LEU A 78 -13.98 6.11 0.01
CA LEU A 78 -12.89 7.06 -0.25
C LEU A 78 -12.16 7.48 1.04
N GLY A 79 -12.93 7.85 2.07
CA GLY A 79 -12.38 8.23 3.38
C GLY A 79 -11.59 7.09 4.03
N THR A 80 -12.10 5.85 3.99
CA THR A 80 -11.41 4.69 4.55
C THR A 80 -10.11 4.37 3.81
N MET A 81 -10.07 4.48 2.48
CA MET A 81 -8.83 4.29 1.71
C MET A 81 -7.77 5.34 2.07
N ALA A 82 -8.16 6.62 2.17
CA ALA A 82 -7.24 7.69 2.56
C ALA A 82 -6.69 7.49 3.98
N LEU A 83 -7.54 7.09 4.93
CA LEU A 83 -7.14 6.77 6.30
C LEU A 83 -6.22 5.55 6.35
N GLY A 84 -6.49 4.52 5.55
CA GLY A 84 -5.63 3.33 5.43
C GLY A 84 -4.22 3.68 4.96
N ALA A 85 -4.11 4.50 3.91
CA ALA A 85 -2.83 5.01 3.43
C ALA A 85 -2.08 5.83 4.48
N ALA A 86 -2.76 6.76 5.14
CA ALA A 86 -2.18 7.58 6.19
C ALA A 86 -1.69 6.73 7.39
N TYR A 87 -2.46 5.72 7.77
CA TYR A 87 -2.11 4.81 8.86
C TYR A 87 -0.87 3.98 8.53
N PHE A 88 -0.77 3.43 7.32
CA PHE A 88 0.42 2.72 6.89
C PHE A 88 1.67 3.60 6.85
N LEU A 89 1.58 4.81 6.27
CA LEU A 89 2.70 5.75 6.26
C LEU A 89 3.16 6.09 7.68
N ARG A 90 2.21 6.30 8.60
CA ARG A 90 2.51 6.56 10.01
C ARG A 90 3.22 5.37 10.67
N LEU A 91 2.74 4.15 10.44
CA LEU A 91 3.35 2.92 10.95
C LEU A 91 4.76 2.71 10.40
N TYR A 92 4.94 2.91 9.09
CA TYR A 92 6.22 2.74 8.42
C TYR A 92 7.25 3.75 8.95
N CYS A 93 6.88 5.03 9.04
CA CYS A 93 7.74 6.06 9.61
C CYS A 93 8.13 5.72 11.06
N SER A 94 7.15 5.34 11.90
CA SER A 94 7.41 5.01 13.30
C SER A 94 8.30 3.76 13.48
N SER A 95 8.20 2.80 12.57
CA SER A 95 8.93 1.53 12.67
C SER A 95 10.31 1.59 12.02
N PHE A 96 10.53 2.38 10.98
CA PHE A 96 11.79 2.32 10.20
C PHE A 96 12.64 3.60 10.29
N LEU A 97 12.04 4.79 10.48
CA LEU A 97 12.71 6.09 10.30
C LEU A 97 13.25 6.75 11.59
N GLY A 98 13.32 6.04 12.71
CA GLY A 98 13.80 6.59 13.99
C GLY A 98 15.31 6.42 14.28
N PRO A 99 15.79 6.87 15.45
CA PRO A 99 17.15 6.61 15.92
C PRO A 99 17.30 5.14 16.35
N VAL A 100 18.48 4.55 16.12
CA VAL A 100 18.78 3.17 16.51
C VAL A 100 18.91 3.11 18.03
N THR A 101 17.96 2.47 18.70
CA THR A 101 17.91 2.37 20.17
C THR A 101 18.34 1.01 20.71
N ASN A 102 18.42 -0.02 19.86
CA ASN A 102 18.59 -1.40 20.28
C ASN A 102 19.83 -2.05 19.62
N ASN A 103 20.71 -2.65 20.43
CA ASN A 103 21.97 -3.25 19.97
C ASN A 103 21.75 -4.42 18.98
N VAL A 104 20.64 -5.15 19.12
CA VAL A 104 20.27 -6.25 18.21
C VAL A 104 20.02 -5.75 16.77
N VAL A 105 19.43 -4.57 16.64
CA VAL A 105 19.15 -3.95 15.32
C VAL A 105 20.44 -3.41 14.70
N ALA A 106 21.39 -2.96 15.53
CA ALA A 106 22.70 -2.46 15.09
C ALA A 106 23.59 -3.57 14.51
N GLU A 107 23.45 -4.82 14.98
CA GLU A 107 24.23 -5.98 14.52
C GLU A 107 23.55 -6.75 13.37
N SER A 108 22.34 -6.35 12.97
CA SER A 108 21.59 -7.02 11.90
C SER A 108 22.28 -6.82 10.54
N GLN A 109 22.67 -7.93 9.90
CA GLN A 109 23.19 -7.92 8.53
C GLN A 109 22.07 -7.77 7.50
N ASP A 110 22.40 -7.11 6.38
CA ASP A 110 21.48 -6.95 5.25
C ASP A 110 21.30 -8.27 4.47
N LEU A 111 20.34 -8.25 3.55
CA LEU A 111 19.86 -9.39 2.77
C LEU A 111 20.97 -10.20 2.11
N ASN A 112 20.90 -11.52 2.28
CA ASN A 112 21.75 -12.45 1.55
C ASN A 112 21.26 -12.61 0.10
N ARG A 113 22.12 -13.05 -0.83
CA ARG A 113 21.78 -13.16 -2.28
C ARG A 113 20.51 -14.00 -2.54
N ARG A 114 20.26 -15.03 -1.72
CA ARG A 114 19.06 -15.88 -1.82
C ARG A 114 17.79 -15.14 -1.41
N GLU A 115 17.86 -14.35 -0.34
CA GLU A 115 16.72 -13.58 0.17
C GLU A 115 16.39 -12.43 -0.79
N MET A 116 17.40 -11.79 -1.37
CA MET A 116 17.24 -10.81 -2.42
C MET A 116 16.51 -11.41 -3.64
N PHE A 117 16.87 -12.62 -4.06
CA PHE A 117 16.20 -13.30 -5.17
C PHE A 117 14.72 -13.57 -4.86
N LEU A 118 14.39 -14.03 -3.65
CA LEU A 118 13.01 -14.25 -3.22
C LEU A 118 12.19 -12.94 -3.18
N LEU A 119 12.77 -11.87 -2.64
CA LEU A 119 12.13 -10.55 -2.60
C LEU A 119 11.86 -10.02 -3.99
N VAL A 120 12.84 -10.09 -4.89
CA VAL A 120 12.67 -9.68 -6.29
C VAL A 120 11.62 -10.54 -6.98
N LEU A 121 11.62 -11.86 -6.77
CA LEU A 121 10.66 -12.78 -7.37
C LEU A 121 9.22 -12.45 -6.96
N VAL A 122 8.99 -12.08 -5.70
CA VAL A 122 7.65 -11.69 -5.20
C VAL A 122 7.28 -10.27 -5.63
N SER A 123 8.21 -9.32 -5.62
CA SER A 123 7.92 -7.94 -6.01
C SER A 123 7.77 -7.76 -7.53
N ALA A 124 8.49 -8.55 -8.34
CA ALA A 124 8.47 -8.44 -9.79
C ALA A 124 7.06 -8.48 -10.42
N PRO A 125 6.17 -9.44 -10.12
CA PRO A 125 4.84 -9.48 -10.73
C PRO A 125 3.97 -8.27 -10.37
N VAL A 126 4.16 -7.68 -9.18
CA VAL A 126 3.42 -6.50 -8.71
C VAL A 126 3.66 -5.28 -9.61
N PHE A 127 4.88 -5.15 -10.16
CA PHE A 127 5.25 -4.05 -11.07
C PHE A 127 5.18 -4.45 -12.54
N PHE A 128 5.59 -5.67 -12.88
CA PHE A 128 5.64 -6.16 -14.26
C PHE A 128 4.25 -6.18 -14.90
N ARG A 129 3.20 -6.51 -14.12
CA ARG A 129 1.81 -6.50 -14.59
C ARG A 129 1.27 -5.08 -14.86
N SER A 130 1.89 -4.04 -14.29
CA SER A 130 1.45 -2.65 -14.40
C SER A 130 2.01 -1.91 -15.61
N ILE A 131 3.13 -2.35 -16.18
CA ILE A 131 3.59 -1.85 -17.48
C ILE A 131 2.71 -2.53 -18.53
N PRO A 132 2.01 -1.82 -19.43
CA PRO A 132 1.23 -2.47 -20.48
C PRO A 132 2.15 -2.90 -21.64
N PRO A 133 2.27 -4.22 -21.95
CA PRO A 133 3.00 -4.65 -23.13
C PRO A 133 2.09 -5.53 -24.04
N ASN A 134 2.16 -5.26 -25.33
CA ASN A 134 1.82 -6.12 -26.47
C ASN A 134 0.95 -7.40 -26.20
N SER A 135 -0.24 -7.35 -26.81
CA SER A 135 -1.25 -8.40 -27.09
C SER A 135 -1.89 -9.17 -25.92
N LEU A 136 -1.13 -9.83 -25.04
CA LEU A 136 -1.72 -10.74 -24.03
C LEU A 136 -2.30 -10.01 -22.80
N HIS A 137 -1.66 -8.93 -22.36
CA HIS A 137 -2.13 -8.15 -21.21
C HIS A 137 -3.39 -7.35 -21.54
N CYS A 138 -3.48 -6.85 -22.78
CA CYS A 138 -4.62 -6.08 -23.25
C CYS A 138 -5.90 -6.93 -23.28
N ALA A 139 -5.81 -8.20 -23.69
CA ALA A 139 -6.98 -9.09 -23.72
C ALA A 139 -7.59 -9.29 -22.33
N VAL A 140 -6.78 -9.55 -21.30
CA VAL A 140 -7.28 -9.77 -19.93
C VAL A 140 -7.81 -8.49 -19.30
N TYR A 141 -7.14 -7.35 -19.52
CA TYR A 141 -7.63 -6.06 -19.02
C TYR A 141 -8.92 -5.64 -19.72
N ALA A 142 -9.00 -5.81 -21.04
CA ALA A 142 -10.19 -5.52 -21.81
C ALA A 142 -11.37 -6.36 -21.32
N ASP A 143 -11.17 -7.67 -21.14
CA ASP A 143 -12.22 -8.59 -20.68
C ASP A 143 -12.72 -8.23 -19.28
N MET A 144 -11.80 -7.94 -18.35
CA MET A 144 -12.14 -7.51 -17.00
C MET A 144 -12.91 -6.18 -16.98
N VAL A 145 -12.54 -5.22 -17.83
CA VAL A 145 -13.25 -3.93 -17.94
C VAL A 145 -14.62 -4.10 -18.60
N THR A 146 -14.75 -4.93 -19.64
CA THR A 146 -16.05 -5.20 -20.27
C THR A 146 -16.98 -5.98 -19.36
N TYR A 147 -16.47 -6.96 -18.61
CA TYR A 147 -17.23 -7.70 -17.62
C TYR A 147 -17.69 -6.81 -16.47
N SER A 148 -16.83 -5.90 -16.01
CA SER A 148 -17.20 -4.93 -14.98
C SER A 148 -18.30 -3.99 -15.47
N ARG A 149 -18.25 -3.50 -16.72
CA ARG A 149 -19.29 -2.65 -17.30
C ARG A 149 -20.63 -3.38 -17.44
N SER A 150 -20.64 -4.60 -17.97
CA SER A 150 -21.89 -5.36 -18.13
C SER A 150 -22.54 -5.71 -16.79
N SER A 151 -21.74 -6.04 -15.78
CA SER A 151 -22.23 -6.25 -14.41
C SER A 151 -22.79 -4.96 -13.80
N PHE A 152 -22.17 -3.82 -14.10
CA PHE A 152 -22.60 -2.51 -13.63
C PHE A 152 -23.96 -2.09 -14.19
N ASP A 153 -24.15 -2.22 -15.50
CA ASP A 153 -25.43 -1.95 -16.17
C ASP A 153 -26.57 -2.81 -15.60
N TYR A 154 -26.26 -4.07 -15.26
CA TYR A 154 -27.22 -4.99 -14.66
C TYR A 154 -27.65 -4.55 -13.24
N VAL A 155 -26.70 -4.16 -12.38
CA VAL A 155 -26.99 -3.69 -11.02
C VAL A 155 -27.81 -2.41 -11.06
N GLN A 156 -27.52 -1.49 -11.96
CA GLN A 156 -28.27 -0.24 -12.11
C GLN A 156 -29.70 -0.51 -12.62
N GLN A 157 -29.87 -1.47 -13.52
CA GLN A 157 -31.18 -1.91 -13.99
C GLN A 157 -32.01 -2.59 -12.89
N VAL A 158 -31.42 -3.47 -12.07
CA VAL A 158 -32.12 -4.13 -10.95
C VAL A 158 -32.46 -3.13 -9.84
N THR A 159 -31.54 -2.23 -9.50
CA THR A 159 -31.77 -1.21 -8.45
C THR A 159 -32.87 -0.23 -8.83
N THR A 160 -32.98 0.12 -10.11
CA THR A 160 -34.08 0.97 -10.61
C THR A 160 -35.41 0.24 -10.67
N LEU A 161 -35.43 -1.06 -10.97
CA LEU A 161 -36.64 -1.88 -10.91
C LEU A 161 -37.14 -2.11 -9.49
N LEU A 162 -36.24 -2.33 -8.52
CA LEU A 162 -36.61 -2.46 -7.10
C LEU A 162 -37.05 -1.14 -6.44
N ARG A 163 -36.80 0.01 -7.09
CA ARG A 163 -37.23 1.34 -6.65
C ARG A 163 -38.61 1.74 -7.23
N ARG A 164 -39.19 0.96 -8.14
CA ARG A 164 -40.56 1.13 -8.64
C ARG A 164 -41.52 0.16 -7.96
#